data_AF-A0A2S4UC85-F1
#
_entry.id   AF-A0A2S4UC85-F1
#
_cell.length_a   1.000
_cell.length_b   1.000
_cell.length_c   1.000
_cell.angle_alpha   90.00
_cell.angle_beta   90.00
_cell.angle_gamma   90.00
#
_symmetry.space_group_name_H-M   'P 1'
#
loop_
_entity.id
_entity.type
_entity.pdbx_description
1 polymer ?
#
loop_
_entity_poly.entity_id
_entity_poly.type
_entity_poly.pdbx_seq_one_letter_code
_entity_poly.pdbx_strand_id
1 'polypeptide(L)'
;MLGLVKHWKRSKPNRQAKRIEEEVEWSTRAVQNGFNEPYQRHDLIVKPALETLQTYQKQWDPARYQALYTSIIAPTMSGTTRLLIELAKEVCVVYICLGPPRSIGQPPRSRIALMMLPNTEDEFDLLNHYTYLLAVIFKAVTEFFGLPEIRSRNREEKLAAWFEYSFQIDERKQHKFAMEVKEAMKIQDTPR
;
A
#
# COMPACT_ATOMS: atom_id res chain seq x y z
N MET A 1 -25.04 47.77 -14.12
CA MET A 1 -26.18 47.10 -13.43
C MET A 1 -26.02 45.61 -13.66
N LEU A 2 -25.34 44.88 -12.76
CA LEU A 2 -25.89 44.20 -11.59
C LEU A 2 -26.95 43.14 -11.93
N GLY A 3 -26.59 41.88 -11.70
CA GLY A 3 -27.47 40.93 -11.04
C GLY A 3 -28.01 39.79 -11.89
N LEU A 4 -27.42 38.60 -11.75
CA LEU A 4 -28.16 37.35 -11.55
C LEU A 4 -27.20 36.23 -11.11
N VAL A 5 -26.75 36.33 -9.86
CA VAL A 5 -26.21 35.19 -9.11
C VAL A 5 -27.38 34.25 -8.83
N LYS A 6 -27.62 33.27 -9.71
CA LYS A 6 -28.55 32.17 -9.41
C LYS A 6 -27.95 31.37 -8.26
N HIS A 7 -28.48 31.61 -7.06
CA HIS A 7 -28.24 30.79 -5.88
C HIS A 7 -28.64 29.35 -6.17
N TRP A 8 -27.66 28.47 -6.35
CA TRP A 8 -27.86 27.04 -6.27
C TRP A 8 -28.03 26.69 -4.79
N LYS A 9 -29.28 26.77 -4.28
CA LYS A 9 -29.59 26.26 -2.95
C LYS A 9 -29.41 24.75 -3.00
N ARG A 10 -28.37 24.24 -2.34
CA ARG A 10 -28.25 22.80 -2.01
C ARG A 10 -29.56 22.38 -1.35
N SER A 11 -30.34 21.55 -2.03
CA SER A 11 -31.50 20.88 -1.48
C SER A 11 -31.05 20.11 -0.24
N LYS A 12 -31.81 20.23 0.87
CA LYS A 12 -31.53 19.45 2.07
C LYS A 12 -31.56 17.96 1.70
N PRO A 13 -30.57 17.16 2.11
CA PRO A 13 -30.54 15.74 1.77
C PRO A 13 -31.84 15.09 2.26
N ASN A 14 -32.50 14.32 1.37
CA ASN A 14 -33.68 13.55 1.72
C ASN A 14 -33.31 12.57 2.87
N ARG A 15 -34.25 12.26 3.77
CA ARG A 15 -34.06 11.37 4.93
C ARG A 15 -33.35 10.06 4.58
N GLN A 16 -33.62 9.52 3.40
CA GLN A 16 -32.99 8.30 2.91
C GLN A 16 -31.51 8.50 2.55
N ALA A 17 -31.16 9.62 1.91
CA ALA A 17 -29.77 9.97 1.63
C ALA A 17 -29.00 10.21 2.93
N LYS A 18 -29.62 10.89 3.92
CA LYS A 18 -29.02 11.11 5.23
C LYS A 18 -28.77 9.78 5.99
N ARG A 19 -29.72 8.84 5.92
CA ARG A 19 -29.58 7.52 6.53
C ARG A 19 -28.47 6.68 5.87
N ILE A 20 -28.37 6.72 4.54
CA ILE A 20 -27.28 6.06 3.80
C ILE A 20 -25.94 6.67 4.19
N GLU A 21 -25.85 7.99 4.28
CA GLU A 21 -24.64 8.70 4.71
C GLU A 21 -24.22 8.31 6.14
N GLU A 22 -25.17 8.27 7.07
CA GLU A 22 -24.96 7.82 8.46
C GLU A 22 -24.51 6.34 8.53
N GLU A 23 -25.06 5.46 7.70
CA GLU A 23 -24.69 4.04 7.63
C GLU A 23 -23.30 3.81 7.00
N VAL A 24 -22.96 4.59 5.97
CA VAL A 24 -21.61 4.62 5.37
C VAL A 24 -20.59 5.16 6.37
N GLU A 25 -20.93 6.20 7.12
CA GLU A 25 -20.04 6.75 8.16
C GLU A 25 -19.81 5.75 9.29
N TRP A 26 -20.87 5.10 9.78
CA TRP A 26 -20.77 4.07 10.83
C TRP A 26 -19.93 2.87 10.39
N SER A 27 -20.18 2.33 9.20
CA SER A 27 -19.44 1.18 8.67
C SER A 27 -17.96 1.51 8.44
N THR A 28 -17.66 2.70 7.93
CA THR A 28 -16.28 3.19 7.77
C THR A 28 -15.58 3.29 9.13
N ARG A 29 -16.26 3.84 10.14
CA ARG A 29 -15.71 3.97 11.50
C ARG A 29 -15.48 2.61 12.16
N ALA A 30 -16.40 1.66 11.99
CA ALA A 30 -16.25 0.30 12.51
C ALA A 30 -15.03 -0.41 11.91
N VAL A 31 -14.83 -0.27 10.59
CA VAL A 31 -13.65 -0.81 9.89
C VAL A 31 -12.36 -0.17 10.40
N GLN A 32 -12.32 1.16 10.53
CA GLN A 32 -11.15 1.88 11.05
C GLN A 32 -10.82 1.48 12.49
N ASN A 33 -11.83 1.36 13.35
CA ASN A 33 -11.62 0.92 14.73
C ASN A 33 -11.04 -0.50 14.75
N GLY A 34 -11.66 -1.46 14.05
CA GLY A 34 -11.15 -2.82 13.98
C GLY A 34 -9.74 -2.91 13.38
N PHE A 35 -9.39 -2.00 12.48
CA PHE A 35 -8.05 -1.90 11.91
C PHE A 35 -6.99 -1.40 12.90
N ASN A 36 -7.38 -0.67 13.94
CA ASN A 36 -6.47 -0.15 14.96
C ASN A 36 -6.38 -1.03 16.21
N GLU A 37 -7.28 -2.00 16.37
CA GLU A 37 -7.25 -2.95 17.49
C GLU A 37 -6.02 -3.89 17.43
N PRO A 38 -5.56 -4.45 18.57
CA PRO A 38 -4.55 -5.51 18.58
C PRO A 38 -4.97 -6.71 17.73
N TYR A 39 -4.03 -7.26 16.95
CA TYR A 39 -4.34 -8.42 16.11
C TYR A 39 -4.51 -9.67 16.97
N GLN A 40 -5.68 -10.31 16.86
CA GLN A 40 -5.97 -11.50 17.62
C GLN A 40 -5.41 -12.75 16.93
N ARG A 41 -5.02 -13.75 17.73
CA ARG A 41 -4.61 -15.08 17.26
C ARG A 41 -3.45 -15.03 16.24
N HIS A 42 -2.52 -14.11 16.44
CA HIS A 42 -1.32 -13.96 15.61
C HIS A 42 -0.60 -15.30 15.37
N ASP A 43 -0.41 -16.08 16.43
CA ASP A 43 0.28 -17.38 16.37
C ASP A 43 -0.48 -18.46 15.59
N LEU A 44 -1.80 -18.32 15.41
CA LEU A 44 -2.63 -19.29 14.69
C LEU A 44 -2.86 -18.89 13.23
N ILE A 45 -2.56 -17.65 12.84
CA ILE A 45 -2.86 -17.12 11.50
C ILE A 45 -1.60 -16.62 10.82
N VAL A 46 -0.90 -15.66 11.42
CA VAL A 46 0.25 -14.99 10.79
C VAL A 46 1.45 -15.92 10.71
N LYS A 47 1.79 -16.59 11.81
CA LYS A 47 2.93 -17.53 11.83
C LYS A 47 2.74 -18.68 10.84
N PRO A 48 1.61 -19.43 10.82
CA PRO A 48 1.41 -20.49 9.84
C PRO A 48 1.38 -20.00 8.39
N ALA A 49 0.80 -18.81 8.14
CA ALA A 49 0.82 -18.21 6.82
C ALA A 49 2.26 -17.93 6.36
N LEU A 50 3.09 -17.35 7.24
CA LEU A 50 4.49 -17.06 6.94
C LEU A 50 5.30 -18.34 6.72
N GLU A 51 5.10 -19.37 7.55
CA GLU A 51 5.74 -20.69 7.39
C GLU A 51 5.37 -21.33 6.04
N THR A 52 4.10 -21.19 5.62
CA THR A 52 3.63 -21.67 4.32
C THR A 52 4.35 -20.94 3.18
N LEU A 53 4.43 -19.61 3.23
CA LEU A 53 5.15 -18.81 2.22
C LEU A 53 6.63 -19.18 2.14
N GLN A 54 7.30 -19.36 3.29
CA GLN A 54 8.69 -19.78 3.36
C GLN A 54 8.90 -21.19 2.80
N THR A 55 7.95 -22.09 3.02
CA THR A 55 8.00 -23.45 2.48
C THR A 55 7.95 -23.42 0.95
N TYR A 56 7.04 -22.66 0.35
CA TYR A 56 6.99 -22.50 -1.10
C TYR A 56 8.21 -21.77 -1.67
N GLN A 57 8.76 -20.80 -0.94
CA GLN A 57 10.01 -20.15 -1.33
C GLN A 57 11.17 -21.16 -1.43
N LYS A 58 11.29 -22.09 -0.47
CA LYS A 58 12.33 -23.13 -0.48
C LYS A 58 12.15 -24.16 -1.60
N GLN A 59 10.91 -24.36 -2.05
CA GLN A 59 10.57 -25.28 -3.14
C GLN A 59 10.63 -24.62 -4.52
N TRP A 60 10.79 -23.30 -4.57
CA TRP A 60 10.83 -22.57 -5.83
C TRP A 60 12.07 -22.97 -6.64
N ASP A 61 11.81 -23.42 -7.87
CA ASP A 61 12.83 -23.80 -8.84
C ASP A 61 12.84 -22.76 -9.98
N PRO A 62 13.90 -21.92 -10.09
CA PRO A 62 14.00 -20.92 -11.14
C PRO A 62 14.13 -21.51 -12.54
N ALA A 63 14.49 -22.80 -12.67
CA ALA A 63 14.50 -23.49 -13.97
C ALA A 63 13.08 -23.83 -14.47
N ARG A 64 12.10 -23.89 -13.55
CA ARG A 64 10.70 -24.24 -13.85
C ARG A 64 9.75 -23.05 -13.81
N TYR A 65 10.00 -22.07 -12.94
CA TYR A 65 9.10 -20.95 -12.70
C TYR A 65 9.84 -19.62 -12.74
N GLN A 66 9.30 -18.66 -13.49
CA GLN A 66 9.91 -17.33 -13.65
C GLN A 66 9.97 -16.53 -12.35
N ALA A 67 8.97 -16.67 -11.47
CA ALA A 67 8.94 -16.03 -10.17
C ALA A 67 7.93 -16.74 -9.24
N LEU A 68 8.05 -16.46 -7.94
CA LEU A 68 7.11 -16.91 -6.93
C LEU A 68 6.00 -15.89 -6.75
N TYR A 69 4.76 -16.28 -7.06
CA TYR A 69 3.57 -15.46 -6.83
C TYR A 69 2.65 -16.13 -5.82
N THR A 70 1.99 -15.33 -5.00
CA THR A 70 0.94 -15.80 -4.08
C THR A 70 -0.28 -14.92 -4.21
N SER A 71 -1.45 -15.55 -4.25
CA SER A 71 -2.74 -14.88 -4.19
C SER A 71 -3.45 -15.23 -2.89
N ILE A 72 -3.93 -14.23 -2.16
CA ILE A 72 -4.75 -14.40 -0.95
C ILE A 72 -6.18 -14.04 -1.32
N ILE A 73 -7.07 -15.04 -1.33
CA ILE A 73 -8.48 -14.89 -1.70
C ILE A 73 -9.31 -15.08 -0.45
N ALA A 74 -10.15 -14.09 -0.14
CA ALA A 74 -11.08 -14.17 0.99
C ALA A 74 -12.30 -13.26 0.76
N PRO A 75 -13.41 -13.49 1.48
CA PRO A 75 -14.57 -12.60 1.42
C PRO A 75 -14.21 -11.17 1.83
N THR A 76 -15.01 -10.20 1.36
CA THR A 76 -14.91 -8.80 1.80
C THR A 76 -15.02 -8.72 3.33
N MET A 77 -14.23 -7.83 3.94
CA MET A 77 -14.18 -7.62 5.41
C MET A 77 -13.73 -8.82 6.26
N SER A 78 -13.12 -9.84 5.66
CA SER A 78 -12.53 -10.98 6.39
C SER A 78 -11.18 -10.69 7.07
N GLY A 79 -10.64 -9.47 6.90
CA GLY A 79 -9.37 -9.06 7.50
C GLY A 79 -8.13 -9.33 6.65
N THR A 80 -8.27 -9.62 5.35
CA THR A 80 -7.14 -9.84 4.42
C THR A 80 -6.12 -8.70 4.46
N THR A 81 -6.58 -7.46 4.40
CA THR A 81 -5.70 -6.29 4.51
C THR A 81 -4.93 -6.31 5.82
N ARG A 82 -5.60 -6.64 6.93
CA ARG A 82 -4.98 -6.66 8.24
C ARG A 82 -3.93 -7.77 8.34
N LEU A 83 -4.19 -8.93 7.74
CA LEU A 83 -3.21 -10.01 7.62
C LEU A 83 -1.93 -9.54 6.88
N LEU A 84 -2.07 -8.84 5.75
CA LEU A 84 -0.92 -8.31 5.00
C LEU A 84 -0.07 -7.33 5.82
N ILE A 85 -0.71 -6.55 6.69
CA ILE A 85 -0.03 -5.62 7.60
C ILE A 85 0.76 -6.36 8.66
N GLU A 86 0.17 -7.39 9.28
CA GLU A 86 0.88 -8.18 10.27
C GLU A 86 2.05 -8.95 9.63
N LEU A 87 1.87 -9.49 8.42
CA LEU A 87 2.97 -10.09 7.66
C LEU A 87 4.09 -9.06 7.37
N ALA A 88 3.74 -7.82 7.05
CA ALA A 88 4.71 -6.75 6.79
C ALA A 88 5.51 -6.31 8.03
N LYS A 89 5.08 -6.69 9.25
CA LYS A 89 5.89 -6.49 10.47
C LYS A 89 6.93 -7.59 10.66
N GLU A 90 6.69 -8.78 10.11
CA GLU A 90 7.52 -9.98 10.31
C GLU A 90 8.63 -10.14 9.26
N VAL A 91 8.45 -9.52 8.09
CA VAL A 91 9.42 -9.55 6.98
C VAL A 91 9.46 -8.21 6.24
N CYS A 92 10.53 -7.97 5.48
CA CYS A 92 10.65 -6.77 4.65
C CYS A 92 9.61 -6.84 3.51
N VAL A 93 8.61 -5.96 3.56
CA VAL A 93 7.55 -5.85 2.54
C VAL A 93 7.55 -4.46 1.94
N VAL A 94 7.54 -4.37 0.62
CA VAL A 94 7.14 -3.16 -0.11
C VAL A 94 5.65 -3.29 -0.44
N TYR A 95 4.81 -2.57 0.30
CA TYR A 95 3.37 -2.64 0.13
C TYR A 95 2.85 -1.64 -0.91
N ILE A 96 2.03 -2.13 -1.86
CA ILE A 96 1.45 -1.31 -2.93
C ILE A 96 -0.05 -1.61 -3.06
N CYS A 97 -0.89 -0.66 -2.64
CA CYS A 97 -2.32 -0.68 -2.85
C CYS A 97 -2.69 0.06 -4.15
N LEU A 98 -3.22 -0.69 -5.13
CA LEU A 98 -3.69 -0.17 -6.41
C LEU A 98 -5.17 0.26 -6.42
N GLY A 99 -5.80 0.39 -5.24
CA GLY A 99 -7.21 0.76 -5.12
C GLY A 99 -7.56 2.09 -5.83
N PRO A 100 -8.80 2.33 -6.26
CA PRO A 100 -9.16 3.49 -7.09
C PRO A 100 -8.68 4.84 -6.52
N PRO A 101 -8.37 5.84 -7.37
CA PRO A 101 -8.07 7.18 -6.89
C PRO A 101 -9.19 7.71 -5.99
N ARG A 102 -8.84 8.31 -4.84
CA ARG A 102 -9.78 8.86 -3.84
C ARG A 102 -10.69 7.84 -3.14
N SER A 103 -10.36 6.54 -3.20
CA SER A 103 -11.07 5.55 -2.37
C SER A 103 -10.86 5.82 -0.89
N ILE A 104 -11.94 5.79 -0.10
CA ILE A 104 -11.89 5.92 1.37
C ILE A 104 -11.60 4.60 2.11
N GLY A 105 -11.34 3.51 1.35
CA GLY A 105 -11.07 2.18 1.89
C GLY A 105 -9.72 2.08 2.60
N GLN A 106 -9.58 1.04 3.42
CA GLN A 106 -8.33 0.75 4.15
C GLN A 106 -7.62 -0.48 3.56
N PRO A 107 -6.31 -0.39 3.27
CA PRO A 107 -5.43 0.76 3.48
C PRO A 107 -5.55 1.74 2.30
N PRO A 108 -5.13 3.01 2.47
CA PRO A 108 -5.22 3.99 1.39
C PRO A 108 -4.45 3.56 0.14
N ARG A 109 -4.86 4.09 -1.03
CA ARG A 109 -4.12 3.87 -2.29
C ARG A 109 -2.68 4.35 -2.11
N SER A 110 -1.71 3.50 -2.44
CA SER A 110 -0.30 3.84 -2.27
C SER A 110 0.10 4.98 -3.21
N ARG A 111 0.94 5.90 -2.73
CA ARG A 111 1.46 6.98 -3.59
C ARG A 111 2.24 6.49 -4.81
N ILE A 112 2.88 5.32 -4.71
CA ILE A 112 3.60 4.69 -5.83
C ILE A 112 2.69 3.94 -6.81
N ALA A 113 1.38 3.82 -6.54
CA ALA A 113 0.45 3.10 -7.40
C ALA A 113 0.28 3.71 -8.79
N LEU A 114 0.50 5.04 -8.94
CA LEU A 114 0.50 5.70 -10.26
C LEU A 114 1.68 5.24 -11.13
N MET A 115 2.83 4.95 -10.51
CA MET A 115 4.00 4.45 -11.25
C MET A 115 3.83 2.99 -11.64
N MET A 116 3.01 2.22 -10.92
CA MET A 116 2.68 0.84 -11.30
C MET A 116 1.69 0.76 -12.46
N LEU A 117 0.93 1.82 -12.71
CA LEU A 117 -0.09 1.91 -13.76
C LEU A 117 0.18 3.16 -14.62
N PRO A 118 1.27 3.18 -15.42
CA PRO A 118 1.61 4.32 -16.28
C PRO A 118 0.49 4.57 -17.30
N ASN A 119 0.27 5.84 -17.66
CA ASN A 119 -0.74 6.17 -18.68
C ASN A 119 -0.20 5.75 -20.05
N THR A 120 -0.87 4.81 -20.71
CA THR A 120 -0.38 4.15 -21.94
C THR A 120 -0.90 4.84 -23.21
N GLU A 121 -0.96 6.17 -23.23
CA GLU A 121 -1.50 6.91 -24.37
C GLU A 121 -0.54 6.92 -25.58
N ASP A 122 0.74 6.58 -25.39
CA ASP A 122 1.79 6.43 -26.43
C ASP A 122 2.43 5.04 -26.41
N GLU A 123 3.34 4.73 -27.37
CA GLU A 123 4.27 3.58 -27.32
C GLU A 123 5.18 3.69 -26.09
N PHE A 124 4.64 3.31 -24.94
CA PHE A 124 5.32 3.37 -23.67
C PHE A 124 6.16 2.10 -23.50
N ASP A 125 7.49 2.25 -23.37
CA ASP A 125 8.39 1.13 -23.10
C ASP A 125 8.18 0.62 -21.66
N LEU A 126 7.22 -0.30 -21.52
CA LEU A 126 6.88 -0.94 -20.26
C LEU A 126 8.05 -1.72 -19.67
N LEU A 127 8.91 -2.32 -20.51
CA LEU A 127 10.04 -3.10 -20.02
C LEU A 127 11.03 -2.19 -19.32
N ASN A 128 11.44 -1.10 -19.98
CA ASN A 128 12.37 -0.15 -19.39
C ASN A 128 11.77 0.54 -18.16
N HIS A 129 10.50 0.94 -18.23
CA HIS A 129 9.80 1.55 -17.10
C HIS A 129 9.75 0.65 -15.87
N TYR A 130 9.29 -0.60 -16.01
CA TYR A 130 9.19 -1.51 -14.87
C TYR A 130 10.57 -1.97 -14.38
N THR A 131 11.55 -2.14 -15.28
CA THR A 131 12.94 -2.44 -14.88
C THR A 131 13.50 -1.32 -14.00
N TYR A 132 13.31 -0.06 -14.42
CA TYR A 132 13.79 1.08 -13.67
C TYR A 132 13.02 1.27 -12.35
N LEU A 133 11.69 1.14 -12.37
CA LEU A 133 10.86 1.23 -11.16
C LEU A 133 11.27 0.18 -10.11
N LEU A 134 11.49 -1.06 -10.52
CA LEU A 134 11.96 -2.12 -9.63
C LEU A 134 13.36 -1.81 -9.10
N ALA A 135 14.29 -1.35 -9.95
CA ALA A 135 15.63 -0.97 -9.54
C ALA A 135 15.61 0.17 -8.49
N VAL A 136 14.77 1.19 -8.69
CA VAL A 136 14.60 2.29 -7.75
C VAL A 136 14.02 1.81 -6.41
N ILE A 137 13.00 0.94 -6.44
CA ILE A 137 12.42 0.35 -5.23
C ILE A 137 13.48 -0.46 -4.48
N PHE A 138 14.22 -1.35 -5.15
CA PHE A 138 15.26 -2.16 -4.52
C PHE A 138 16.43 -1.33 -4.00
N LYS A 139 16.78 -0.25 -4.70
CA LYS A 139 17.78 0.71 -4.24
C LYS A 139 17.33 1.37 -2.94
N ALA A 140 16.11 1.90 -2.88
CA ALA A 140 15.57 2.53 -1.68
C ALA A 140 15.53 1.56 -0.48
N VAL A 141 15.13 0.31 -0.70
CA VAL A 141 15.19 -0.75 0.32
C VAL A 141 16.63 -0.96 0.80
N THR A 142 17.57 -1.12 -0.13
CA THR A 142 18.98 -1.40 0.18
C THR A 142 19.64 -0.24 0.92
N GLU A 143 19.38 1.00 0.50
CA GLU A 143 19.88 2.22 1.14
C GLU A 143 19.34 2.34 2.57
N PHE A 144 18.04 2.11 2.78
CA PHE A 144 17.43 2.12 4.11
C PHE A 144 18.10 1.13 5.07
N PHE A 145 18.25 -0.13 4.67
CA PHE A 145 18.90 -1.14 5.52
C PHE A 145 20.42 -0.96 5.62
N GLY A 146 21.01 -0.18 4.72
CA GLY A 146 22.42 0.22 4.74
C GLY A 146 22.74 1.35 5.72
N LEU A 147 21.74 2.11 6.18
CA LEU A 147 21.93 3.22 7.12
C LEU A 147 22.61 2.74 8.42
N PRO A 148 23.67 3.43 8.91
CA PRO A 148 24.40 3.03 10.12
C PRO A 148 23.49 2.79 11.34
N GLU A 149 22.50 3.65 11.54
CA GLU A 149 21.53 3.61 12.63
C GLU A 149 20.49 2.49 12.50
N ILE A 150 20.29 1.94 11.29
CA ILE A 150 19.45 0.77 11.06
C ILE A 150 20.31 -0.49 11.20
N ARG A 151 21.55 -0.49 10.69
CA ARG A 151 22.46 -1.64 10.75
C ARG A 151 22.77 -2.09 12.18
N SER A 152 22.90 -1.16 13.11
CA SER A 152 23.20 -1.43 14.53
C SER A 152 22.04 -2.07 15.30
N ARG A 153 20.82 -2.03 14.76
CA ARG A 153 19.61 -2.57 15.41
C ARG A 153 19.49 -4.09 15.27
N ASN A 154 18.70 -4.71 16.14
CA ASN A 154 18.32 -6.12 15.98
C ASN A 154 17.30 -6.30 14.83
N ARG A 155 16.94 -7.55 14.50
CA ARG A 155 16.08 -7.87 13.35
C ARG A 155 14.69 -7.25 13.52
N GLU A 156 14.09 -7.39 14.69
CA GLU A 156 12.75 -6.91 15.00
C GLU A 156 12.68 -5.39 14.90
N GLU A 157 13.67 -4.69 15.47
CA GLU A 157 13.80 -3.23 15.41
C GLU A 157 14.02 -2.71 13.98
N LYS A 158 14.79 -3.45 13.16
CA LYS A 158 14.99 -3.13 11.73
C LYS A 158 13.68 -3.20 10.96
N LEU A 159 12.92 -4.28 11.17
CA LEU A 159 11.65 -4.51 10.48
C LEU A 159 10.57 -3.52 10.95
N ALA A 160 10.51 -3.21 12.24
CA ALA A 160 9.63 -2.17 12.76
C ALA A 160 9.95 -0.79 12.18
N ALA A 161 11.23 -0.44 12.07
CA ALA A 161 11.66 0.80 11.45
C ALA A 161 11.32 0.85 9.95
N TRP A 162 11.54 -0.25 9.23
CA TRP A 162 11.17 -0.38 7.82
C TRP A 162 9.66 -0.22 7.63
N PHE A 163 8.86 -0.87 8.48
CA PHE A 163 7.42 -0.80 8.45
C PHE A 163 6.92 0.64 8.62
N GLU A 164 7.42 1.39 9.62
CA GLU A 164 7.06 2.79 9.80
C GLU A 164 7.53 3.71 8.66
N TYR A 165 8.67 3.39 8.03
CA TYR A 165 9.22 4.17 6.92
C TYR A 165 8.47 3.94 5.59
N SER A 166 8.09 2.69 5.31
CA SER A 166 7.57 2.25 4.00
C SER A 166 6.06 2.06 3.94
N PHE A 167 5.41 1.69 5.06
CA PHE A 167 4.01 1.28 5.06
C PHE A 167 3.06 2.45 5.30
N GLN A 168 2.18 2.71 4.33
CA GLN A 168 1.24 3.85 4.36
C GLN A 168 -0.08 3.45 5.04
N ILE A 169 -0.10 3.45 6.36
CA ILE A 169 -1.34 3.19 7.13
C ILE A 169 -2.22 4.45 7.21
N ASP A 170 -1.59 5.61 7.40
CA ASP A 170 -2.27 6.89 7.57
C ASP A 170 -1.86 7.83 6.43
N GLU A 171 -2.85 8.29 5.66
CA GLU A 171 -2.64 9.27 4.58
C GLU A 171 -1.98 10.56 5.09
N ARG A 172 -2.17 10.91 6.37
CA ARG A 172 -1.65 12.13 7.00
C ARG A 172 -0.17 12.04 7.40
N LYS A 173 0.41 10.82 7.47
CA LYS A 173 1.83 10.64 7.79
C LYS A 173 2.72 11.00 6.58
N GLN A 174 4.00 11.29 6.84
CA GLN A 174 4.98 11.51 5.78
C GLN A 174 5.28 10.20 5.06
N HIS A 175 5.17 10.22 3.73
CA HIS A 175 5.34 9.04 2.87
C HIS A 175 6.75 9.00 2.26
N LYS A 176 7.78 9.00 3.12
CA LYS A 176 9.19 9.20 2.72
C LYS A 176 9.62 8.24 1.62
N PHE A 177 9.44 6.94 1.84
CA PHE A 177 9.73 5.90 0.85
C PHE A 177 9.12 6.21 -0.53
N ALA A 178 7.81 6.49 -0.58
CA ALA A 178 7.15 6.74 -1.85
C ALA A 178 7.58 8.05 -2.51
N MET A 179 7.97 9.07 -1.73
CA MET A 179 8.51 10.31 -2.26
C MET A 179 9.90 10.08 -2.86
N GLU A 180 10.76 9.33 -2.18
CA GLU A 180 12.11 8.97 -2.68
C GLU A 180 12.02 8.18 -4.00
N VAL A 181 11.15 7.16 -4.05
CA VAL A 181 10.90 6.41 -5.29
C VAL A 181 10.38 7.34 -6.39
N LYS A 182 9.44 8.23 -6.08
CA LYS A 182 8.86 9.15 -7.06
C LYS A 182 9.89 10.15 -7.61
N GLU A 183 10.72 10.74 -6.75
CA GLU A 183 11.76 11.68 -7.21
C GLU A 183 12.81 10.97 -8.07
N ALA A 184 13.22 9.75 -7.69
CA ALA A 184 14.13 8.95 -8.51
C ALA A 184 13.52 8.60 -9.89
N MET A 185 12.22 8.29 -9.96
CA MET A 185 11.53 8.04 -11.23
C MET A 185 11.50 9.28 -12.15
N LYS A 186 11.35 10.50 -11.60
CA LYS A 186 11.35 11.74 -12.42
C LYS A 186 12.70 12.07 -13.05
N ILE A 187 13.81 11.64 -12.45
CA ILE A 187 15.17 11.87 -13.00
C ILE A 187 15.33 11.15 -14.35
N GLN A 188 14.52 10.12 -14.62
CA GLN A 188 14.47 9.43 -15.92
C GLN A 188 13.73 10.22 -17.00
N ASP A 189 12.67 10.95 -16.65
CA ASP A 189 11.84 11.73 -17.60
C ASP A 189 12.53 13.02 -18.08
N THR A 190 13.74 13.31 -17.60
CA THR A 190 14.52 14.46 -18.07
C THR A 190 15.32 14.03 -19.30
N PRO A 191 15.09 14.63 -20.49
CA PRO A 191 15.85 14.28 -21.68
C PRO A 191 17.35 14.50 -21.41
N ARG A 192 18.16 13.48 -21.71
CA ARG A 192 19.61 13.61 -21.80
C ARG A 192 20.02 14.25 -23.11
#